data_AF-A0A661BZV6-F1
#
_entry.id   AF-A0A661BZV6-F1
#
_cell.length_a   1.000
_cell.length_b   1.000
_cell.length_c   1.000
_cell.angle_alpha   90.00
_cell.angle_beta   90.00
_cell.angle_gamma   90.00
#
_symmetry.space_group_name_H-M   'P 1'
#
loop_
_entity.id
_entity.type
_entity.pdbx_description
1 polymer ?
#
loop_
_entity_poly.entity_id
_entity_poly.type
_entity_poly.pdbx_seq_one_letter_code
_entity_poly.pdbx_strand_id
1 'polypeptide(L)'
;MDIHNIRAFLMAVETNSFSRAAEKLFITQPAISKRISTLELSLDCQLFDRLGKTVQLTQAGKALIPGYQRILDEITESERIVSALSTSVSGHLKFGTSHHIG
;
A
#
# COMPACT_ATOMS: atom_id res chain seq x y z
N MET A 1 -13.29 5.09 5.78
CA MET A 1 -12.01 4.40 5.55
C MET A 1 -11.49 4.83 4.19
N ASP A 2 -10.19 5.13 4.07
CA ASP A 2 -9.57 5.65 2.84
C ASP A 2 -8.22 4.94 2.59
N ILE A 3 -7.75 4.92 1.34
CA ILE A 3 -6.51 4.26 0.90
C ILE A 3 -5.28 4.73 1.70
N HIS A 4 -5.27 6.00 2.11
CA HIS A 4 -4.20 6.56 2.93
C HIS A 4 -4.13 5.92 4.33
N ASN A 5 -5.26 5.48 4.89
CA ASN A 5 -5.29 4.76 6.15
C ASN A 5 -4.76 3.33 5.99
N ILE A 6 -5.08 2.68 4.87
CA ILE A 6 -4.58 1.35 4.53
C ILE A 6 -3.06 1.38 4.36
N ARG A 7 -2.53 2.35 3.60
CA ARG A 7 -1.09 2.55 3.41
C ARG A 7 -0.38 2.86 4.74
N ALA A 8 -0.98 3.70 5.59
CA ALA A 8 -0.46 3.98 6.92
C ALA A 8 -0.36 2.73 7.78
N PHE A 9 -1.41 1.89 7.80
CA PHE A 9 -1.42 0.63 8.52
C PHE A 9 -0.31 -0.31 8.04
N LEU A 10 -0.25 -0.61 6.73
CA LEU A 10 0.74 -1.54 6.19
C LEU A 10 2.18 -1.04 6.41
N MET A 11 2.42 0.27 6.31
CA MET A 11 3.74 0.84 6.58
C MET A 11 4.12 0.74 8.07
N ALA A 12 3.16 0.94 8.98
CA ALA A 12 3.38 0.75 10.41
C ALA A 12 3.69 -0.72 10.75
N VAL A 13 3.06 -1.67 10.06
CA VAL A 13 3.37 -3.11 10.16
C VAL A 13 4.78 -3.39 9.67
N GLU A 14 5.16 -2.90 8.49
CA GLU A 14 6.47 -3.14 7.90
C GLU A 14 7.62 -2.61 8.78
N THR A 15 7.42 -1.43 9.36
CA THR A 15 8.48 -0.73 10.12
C THR A 15 8.46 -1.03 11.62
N ASN A 16 7.39 -1.64 12.14
CA ASN A 16 7.14 -1.80 13.58
C ASN A 16 7.30 -0.49 14.39
N SER A 17 7.05 0.67 13.75
CA SER A 17 7.22 1.99 14.37
C SER A 17 6.40 3.05 13.64
N PHE A 18 5.55 3.78 14.37
CA PHE A 18 4.80 4.88 13.77
C PHE A 18 5.72 6.03 13.32
N SER A 19 6.80 6.32 14.03
CA SER A 19 7.74 7.38 13.60
C SER A 19 8.43 7.01 12.29
N ARG A 20 8.96 5.77 12.20
CA ARG A 20 9.66 5.31 10.99
C ARG A 20 8.71 5.12 9.81
N ALA A 21 7.47 4.70 10.06
CA ALA A 21 6.45 4.64 9.03
C ALA A 21 6.07 6.04 8.51
N ALA A 22 5.99 7.03 9.40
CA ALA A 22 5.71 8.41 9.02
C ALA A 22 6.82 8.99 8.13
N GLU A 23 8.09 8.73 8.49
CA GLU A 23 9.26 9.07 7.67
C GLU A 23 9.17 8.45 6.26
N LYS A 24 8.89 7.15 6.16
CA LYS A 24 8.75 6.46 4.86
C LYS A 24 7.58 6.97 4.01
N LEU A 25 6.53 7.48 4.64
CA LEU A 25 5.37 8.05 3.96
C LEU A 25 5.47 9.57 3.77
N PHE A 26 6.59 10.19 4.16
CA PHE A 26 6.80 11.64 4.10
C PHE A 26 5.70 12.45 4.80
N ILE A 27 5.22 11.95 5.95
CA ILE A 27 4.23 12.61 6.80
C ILE A 27 4.72 12.72 8.24
N THR A 28 4.01 13.46 9.08
CA THR A 28 4.33 13.57 10.50
C THR A 28 3.84 12.36 11.29
N GLN A 29 4.50 12.02 12.39
CA GLN A 29 4.08 10.94 13.29
C GLN A 29 2.67 11.15 13.87
N PRO A 30 2.22 12.38 14.22
CA PRO A 30 0.83 12.62 14.59
C PRO A 30 -0.16 12.31 13.46
N ALA A 31 0.21 12.59 12.20
CA ALA A 31 -0.65 12.29 11.05
C ALA A 31 -0.83 10.78 10.85
N ILE A 32 0.24 9.97 10.95
CA ILE A 32 0.10 8.52 10.85
C ILE A 32 -0.71 7.96 12.02
N SER A 33 -0.48 8.44 13.25
CA SER A 33 -1.23 8.01 14.43
C SER A 33 -2.72 8.30 14.30
N LYS A 34 -3.08 9.49 13.78
CA LYS A 34 -4.47 9.87 13.46
C LYS A 34 -5.09 8.90 12.45
N ARG A 35 -4.37 8.53 11.39
CA ARG A 35 -4.84 7.57 10.37
C ARG A 35 -5.09 6.18 10.95
N ILE A 36 -4.17 5.68 11.79
CA ILE A 36 -4.35 4.40 12.48
C ILE A 36 -5.54 4.45 13.43
N SER A 37 -5.63 5.46 14.31
CA SER A 37 -6.76 5.60 15.23
C SER A 37 -8.10 5.71 14.49
N THR A 38 -8.14 6.41 13.36
CA THR A 38 -9.35 6.51 12.53
C THR A 38 -9.76 5.16 11.95
N LEU A 39 -8.79 4.33 11.56
CA LEU A 39 -9.02 2.98 11.07
C LEU A 39 -9.54 2.07 12.18
N GLU A 40 -8.91 2.09 13.35
CA GLU A 40 -9.32 1.34 14.55
C GLU A 40 -10.75 1.70 14.96
N LEU A 41 -11.09 2.99 14.96
CA LEU A 41 -12.44 3.48 15.25
C LEU A 41 -13.47 2.99 14.22
N SER A 42 -13.13 2.98 12.93
CA SER A 42 -14.05 2.52 11.89
C SER A 42 -14.35 1.02 11.92
N LEU A 43 -13.44 0.24 12.53
CA LEU A 43 -13.55 -1.21 12.66
C LEU A 43 -14.02 -1.64 14.06
N ASP A 44 -14.21 -0.68 14.97
CA ASP A 44 -14.46 -0.90 16.40
C ASP A 44 -13.47 -1.92 17.02
N CYS A 45 -12.20 -1.85 16.62
CA CYS A 45 -11.19 -2.84 17.01
C CYS A 45 -9.78 -2.24 17.05
N GLN A 46 -9.01 -2.58 18.09
CA GLN A 46 -7.59 -2.22 18.15
C GLN A 46 -6.79 -3.09 17.19
N LEU A 47 -5.97 -2.46 16.34
CA LEU A 47 -5.12 -3.15 15.39
C LEU A 47 -3.68 -3.27 15.90
N PHE A 48 -3.28 -2.36 16.79
CA PHE A 48 -1.98 -2.38 17.45
C PHE A 48 -2.11 -2.37 18.97
N ASP A 49 -1.27 -3.18 19.63
CA ASP A 49 -1.08 -3.14 21.07
C ASP A 49 -0.13 -2.01 21.45
N ARG A 50 -0.55 -1.18 22.42
CA ARG A 50 0.19 -0.02 22.92
C ARG A 50 1.01 -0.33 24.18
N LEU A 51 1.21 -1.61 24.48
CA LEU A 51 1.93 -2.09 25.66
C LEU A 51 3.45 -1.93 25.46
N GLY A 52 3.96 -0.71 25.67
CA GLY A 52 5.39 -0.42 25.72
C GLY A 52 5.90 0.55 24.64
N LYS A 53 7.23 0.56 24.43
CA LYS A 53 7.91 1.41 23.44
C LYS A 53 7.84 0.88 22.00
N THR A 54 7.33 -0.34 21.81
CA THR A 54 7.30 -1.04 20.52
C THR A 54 5.87 -1.18 20.03
N VAL A 55 5.65 -0.93 18.73
CA VAL A 55 4.37 -1.16 18.07
C VAL A 55 4.24 -2.66 17.83
N GLN A 56 3.23 -3.30 18.44
CA GLN A 56 2.91 -4.71 18.22
C GLN A 56 1.53 -4.87 17.59
N LEU A 57 1.35 -5.90 16.76
CA LEU A 57 0.07 -6.17 16.11
C LEU A 57 -0.84 -7.04 16.98
N THR A 58 -2.12 -6.66 17.06
CA THR A 58 -3.17 -7.52 17.61
C THR A 58 -3.49 -8.66 16.64
N GLN A 59 -4.31 -9.62 17.06
CA GLN A 59 -4.83 -10.66 16.15
C GLN A 59 -5.65 -10.06 15.02
N ALA A 60 -6.47 -9.04 15.31
CA ALA A 60 -7.26 -8.33 14.30
C ALA A 60 -6.36 -7.62 13.28
N GLY A 61 -5.29 -6.95 13.76
CA GLY A 61 -4.29 -6.34 12.90
C GLY A 61 -3.66 -7.36 11.95
N LYS A 62 -3.23 -8.52 12.46
CA LYS A 62 -2.66 -9.60 11.61
C LYS A 62 -3.65 -10.09 10.56
N ALA A 63 -4.92 -10.25 10.91
CA ALA A 63 -5.95 -10.75 10.00
C ALA A 63 -6.24 -9.80 8.82
N LEU A 64 -6.00 -8.50 8.98
CA LEU A 64 -6.25 -7.50 7.94
C LEU A 64 -5.15 -7.41 6.88
N ILE A 65 -3.92 -7.82 7.20
CA ILE A 65 -2.76 -7.66 6.29
C ILE A 65 -3.04 -8.23 4.89
N PRO A 66 -3.51 -9.49 4.74
CA PRO A 66 -3.71 -10.05 3.40
C PRO A 66 -4.81 -9.34 2.62
N GLY A 67 -5.87 -8.88 3.31
CA GLY A 67 -6.97 -8.16 2.67
C GLY A 67 -6.52 -6.79 2.16
N TYR A 68 -5.74 -6.07 2.96
CA TYR A 68 -5.27 -4.73 2.62
C TYR A 68 -4.20 -4.73 1.53
N GLN A 69 -3.33 -5.74 1.50
CA GLN A 69 -2.39 -5.93 0.39
C GLN A 69 -3.15 -6.11 -0.92
N ARG A 70 -4.13 -7.04 -0.97
CA ARG A 70 -4.95 -7.25 -2.17
C ARG A 70 -5.67 -6.00 -2.64
N ILE A 71 -6.20 -5.19 -1.73
CA ILE A 71 -6.87 -3.92 -2.09
C ILE A 71 -5.90 -2.96 -2.76
N LEU A 72 -4.68 -2.80 -2.24
CA LEU A 72 -3.69 -1.90 -2.84
C LEU A 72 -3.16 -2.44 -4.18
N ASP A 73 -3.00 -3.76 -4.30
CA ASP A 73 -2.59 -4.41 -5.54
C ASP A 73 -3.64 -4.21 -6.64
N GLU A 74 -4.93 -4.39 -6.32
CA GLU A 74 -6.05 -4.19 -7.26
C GLU A 74 -6.15 -2.73 -7.75
N ILE A 75 -5.94 -1.77 -6.85
CA ILE A 75 -5.91 -0.34 -7.19
C ILE A 75 -4.74 -0.06 -8.15
N THR A 76 -3.57 -0.61 -7.84
CA THR A 76 -2.36 -0.43 -8.67
C THR A 76 -2.55 -1.06 -10.05
N GLU A 77 -3.17 -2.23 -10.13
CA GLU A 77 -3.48 -2.88 -11.40
C GLU A 77 -4.51 -2.09 -12.22
N SER A 78 -5.54 -1.56 -11.56
CA SER A 78 -6.55 -0.70 -12.20
C SER A 78 -5.91 0.55 -12.82
N GLU A 79 -5.01 1.21 -12.10
CA GLU A 79 -4.23 2.35 -12.61
C GLU A 79 -3.35 1.95 -13.80
N ARG A 80 -2.73 0.77 -13.73
CA ARG A 80 -1.90 0.22 -14.80
C ARG A 80 -2.69 -0.01 -16.09
N ILE A 81 -3.88 -0.58 -16.01
CA ILE A 81 -4.75 -0.82 -17.17
C ILE A 81 -5.05 0.49 -17.91
N VAL A 82 -5.45 1.53 -17.19
CA VAL A 82 -5.74 2.84 -17.77
C VAL A 82 -4.49 3.47 -18.39
N SER A 83 -3.35 3.39 -17.70
CA SER A 83 -2.08 3.91 -18.22
C SER A 83 -1.68 3.22 -19.53
N ALA A 84 -1.87 1.89 -19.63
CA ALA A 84 -1.55 1.11 -20.83
C ALA A 84 -2.44 1.48 -22.03
N LEU A 85 -3.71 1.85 -21.79
CA LEU A 85 -4.63 2.30 -22.85
C LEU A 85 -4.35 3.75 -23.30
N SER A 86 -3.91 4.61 -22.37
CA SER A 86 -3.53 6.00 -22.68
C SER A 86 -2.20 6.10 -23.43
N THR A 87 -1.36 5.06 -23.33
CA THR A 87 -0.13 4.96 -24.09
C THR A 87 -0.45 4.30 -25.42
N SER A 88 -0.83 5.09 -26.43
CA SER A 88 -0.72 4.60 -27.81
C SER A 88 0.72 4.15 -28.00
N VAL A 89 0.93 2.86 -28.27
CA VAL A 89 2.24 2.33 -28.66
C VAL A 89 2.58 2.99 -30.00
N SER A 90 3.23 4.15 -29.91
CA SER A 90 3.63 4.98 -31.04
C SER A 90 5.14 5.04 -31.05
N GLY A 91 5.71 4.47 -32.10
CA GLY A 91 7.15 4.37 -32.30
C GLY A 91 7.45 3.56 -33.56
N HIS A 92 8.56 3.84 -34.22
CA HIS A 92 9.00 3.07 -35.38
C HIS A 92 9.69 1.79 -34.91
N LEU A 93 9.00 0.66 -35.02
CA LEU A 93 9.55 -0.65 -34.73
C LEU A 93 10.30 -1.17 -35.97
N LYS A 94 11.63 -1.02 -35.98
CA LYS A 94 12.48 -1.65 -37.00
C LYS A 94 12.79 -3.08 -36.59
N PHE A 95 12.20 -4.04 -37.29
CA PHE A 95 12.67 -5.42 -37.27
C PHE A 95 13.52 -5.70 -38.51
N GLY A 96 14.69 -6.30 -38.30
CA GLY A 96 15.44 -6.97 -39.36
C GLY A 96 15.09 -8.45 -39.32
N THR A 97 14.65 -9.00 -40.45
CA THR A 97 14.40 -10.44 -40.59
C THR A 97 15.63 -11.13 -41.20
N SER A 98 15.82 -12.41 -40.90
CA SER A 98 16.83 -13.26 -41.54
C SER A 98 16.15 -14.14 -42.59
N HIS A 99 16.87 -14.47 -43.66
CA HIS A 99 16.39 -14.93 -44.97
C HIS A 99 15.67 -16.31 -45.00
N HIS A 100 15.36 -16.92 -43.85
CA HIS A 100 14.86 -18.30 -43.77
C HIS A 100 13.54 -18.48 -43.02
N ILE A 101 12.90 -17.42 -42.51
CA ILE A 101 11.52 -17.53 -42.01
C ILE A 101 10.72 -16.36 -42.56
N GLY A 102 9.96 -16.66 -43.62
CA GLY A 102 8.88 -15.88 -44.21
C GLY A 102 7.92 -16.86 -44.87
#